data_AF-A0AAV0ZX86-F1
#
_entry.id   AF-A0AAV0ZX86-F1
#
_cell.length_a   1.000
_cell.length_b   1.000
_cell.length_c   1.000
_cell.angle_alpha   90.00
_cell.angle_beta   90.00
_cell.angle_gamma   90.00
#
_symmetry.space_group_name_H-M   'P 1'
#
loop_
_entity.id
_entity.type
_entity.pdbx_description
1 polymer ?
#
loop_
_entity_poly.entity_id
_entity_poly.type
_entity_poly.pdbx_seq_one_letter_code
_entity_poly.pdbx_strand_id
1 'polypeptide(L)'
;MEMDSTPSNGNNTATGTQIEATAAVNPTPAPSSNLPRLTESLKLEHQFLRVPFEHFKKTLRTNNRVVEKEMSAVISSVNDAASNDLSSADAVNHLSSLVSRLQGLKRKLEEGNRAEHLQAQKCRARLEHLESADAEKMSEWNNTRLKRILVDYMLRMSYYDTAERLAECSNLQELVDIDVFQEAKKVIDALQSKDAAPALAWCAENKSRLKKSKSKLEFQLRLQEFIEMVRAENNLRAIAYAKKYLAPWGATHMKELQRVLATLAFKRDTGCATYKVLFEAKQWDYLVDQFKQEFCKLYGMTLEPLLNIYLQAGLSALKTPYCYEDDCTKEDPLSQEAFRKLALPLPFSKQHHSKLVCYITKELMDTENPPQVLPNGYVYNTKALEEMAKKNNDTIICPRSVVLLLGSVSGYEFFTLAMVWSPTFCYHRRYGCRIPPIEDDFNLHEFWPSTVLNPQPEFCRISDSYGFYLESGRVKAFIDTPKKLYFPSYKMATKSSVVSRHPGESNKRIIRYLIKENKLGLYIT
;
A
#
# COMPACT_ATOMS: atom_id res chain seq x y z
N MET A 1 -28.75 -27.36 41.70
CA MET A 1 -28.53 -26.32 42.72
C MET A 1 -27.93 -25.14 41.96
N GLU A 2 -28.78 -24.38 41.25
CA GLU A 2 -29.52 -23.20 41.76
C GLU A 2 -28.56 -22.00 41.92
N MET A 3 -28.86 -20.76 41.52
CA MET A 3 -29.96 -20.17 40.75
C MET A 3 -29.50 -18.76 40.35
N ASP A 4 -29.98 -18.26 39.21
CA ASP A 4 -29.91 -16.84 38.80
C ASP A 4 -30.60 -15.91 39.81
N SER A 5 -30.15 -14.64 39.86
CA SER A 5 -30.97 -13.51 40.34
C SER A 5 -30.48 -12.18 39.77
N THR A 6 -31.12 -11.72 38.70
CA THR A 6 -31.31 -10.28 38.41
C THR A 6 -32.30 -9.66 39.39
N PRO A 7 -32.28 -8.33 39.57
CA PRO A 7 -33.54 -7.61 39.75
C PRO A 7 -33.70 -6.44 38.76
N SER A 8 -34.96 -6.26 38.34
CA SER A 8 -35.46 -5.17 37.50
C SER A 8 -36.11 -4.06 38.32
N ASN A 9 -36.02 -2.83 37.81
CA ASN A 9 -36.99 -1.72 37.83
C ASN A 9 -37.60 -1.19 39.14
N GLY A 10 -37.55 0.14 39.28
CA GLY A 10 -38.44 0.92 40.14
C GLY A 10 -38.20 2.42 40.04
N ASN A 11 -39.06 3.12 39.29
CA ASN A 11 -39.19 4.58 39.26
C ASN A 11 -39.51 5.15 40.64
N ASN A 12 -39.02 6.37 40.95
CA ASN A 12 -39.78 7.36 41.71
C ASN A 12 -39.26 8.78 41.52
N THR A 13 -40.22 9.70 41.38
CA THR A 13 -40.11 11.13 41.07
C THR A 13 -40.13 12.02 42.32
N ALA A 14 -39.43 13.16 42.17
CA ALA A 14 -39.77 14.52 42.64
C ALA A 14 -39.25 15.08 43.99
N THR A 15 -38.96 16.39 43.91
CA THR A 15 -38.64 17.43 44.93
C THR A 15 -37.17 17.49 45.38
N GLY A 16 -36.42 18.59 45.31
CA GLY A 16 -36.68 19.96 44.90
C GLY A 16 -35.90 20.91 45.81
N THR A 17 -34.74 21.43 45.39
CA THR A 17 -34.16 22.67 45.96
C THR A 17 -33.19 23.29 44.94
N GLN A 18 -33.54 24.47 44.44
CA GLN A 18 -32.69 25.35 43.62
C GLN A 18 -31.80 26.20 44.54
N ILE A 19 -30.49 26.30 44.28
CA ILE A 19 -29.69 27.51 44.55
C ILE A 19 -28.61 27.69 43.47
N GLU A 20 -28.81 28.77 42.70
CA GLU A 20 -27.91 29.69 41.99
C GLU A 20 -26.82 29.23 41.00
N ALA A 21 -26.92 29.87 39.84
CA ALA A 21 -26.07 29.74 38.67
C ALA A 21 -24.74 30.50 38.83
N THR A 22 -23.65 29.85 38.45
CA THR A 22 -22.43 30.52 37.98
C THR A 22 -22.10 29.97 36.60
N ALA A 23 -22.09 30.87 35.61
CA ALA A 23 -21.78 30.57 34.23
C ALA A 23 -20.29 30.21 34.10
N ALA A 24 -19.98 28.97 33.71
CA ALA A 24 -18.64 28.56 33.30
C ALA A 24 -18.72 27.95 31.90
N VAL A 25 -17.84 28.47 31.06
CA VAL A 25 -17.68 28.25 29.62
C VAL A 25 -17.50 26.77 29.28
N ASN A 26 -18.37 26.23 28.42
CA ASN A 26 -18.13 24.93 27.77
C ASN A 26 -16.96 25.06 26.78
N PRO A 27 -15.86 24.31 26.92
CA PRO A 27 -14.90 24.14 25.84
C PRO A 27 -15.55 23.27 24.76
N THR A 28 -15.61 23.80 23.55
CA THR A 28 -16.06 23.10 22.35
C THR A 28 -15.18 21.86 22.12
N PRO A 29 -15.72 20.64 21.95
CA PRO A 29 -14.88 19.49 21.63
C PRO A 29 -14.33 19.65 20.21
N ALA A 30 -13.01 19.56 20.07
CA ALA A 30 -12.32 19.53 18.80
C ALA A 30 -12.84 18.37 17.92
N PRO A 31 -12.99 18.55 16.60
CA PRO A 31 -13.57 17.53 15.74
C PRO A 31 -12.64 16.32 15.61
N SER A 32 -13.18 15.14 15.95
CA SER A 32 -12.59 13.80 15.88
C SER A 32 -12.34 13.32 14.43
N SER A 33 -11.54 14.08 13.67
CA SER A 33 -11.24 13.82 12.25
C SER A 33 -10.24 12.69 11.98
N ASN A 34 -9.56 12.16 13.01
CA ASN A 34 -8.53 11.13 12.85
C ASN A 34 -9.06 9.68 12.89
N LEU A 35 -10.26 9.44 13.44
CA LEU A 35 -10.80 8.09 13.63
C LEU A 35 -11.05 7.32 12.31
N PRO A 36 -11.55 7.95 11.22
CA PRO A 36 -11.73 7.27 9.94
C PRO A 36 -10.40 6.91 9.27
N ARG A 37 -9.40 7.81 9.32
CA ARG A 37 -8.06 7.58 8.75
C ARG A 37 -7.29 6.48 9.46
N LEU A 38 -7.42 6.41 10.79
CA LEU A 38 -6.86 5.30 11.58
C LEU A 38 -7.51 3.97 11.19
N THR A 39 -8.83 3.94 11.01
CA THR A 39 -9.58 2.73 10.65
C THR A 39 -9.15 2.13 9.30
N GLU A 40 -8.88 2.96 8.29
CA GLU A 40 -8.37 2.48 7.00
C GLU A 40 -6.91 2.02 7.06
N SER A 41 -6.07 2.75 7.79
CA SER A 41 -4.68 2.39 8.05
C SER A 41 -4.56 1.04 8.79
N LEU A 42 -5.48 0.74 9.70
CA LEU A 42 -5.54 -0.51 10.45
C LEU A 42 -5.88 -1.74 9.58
N LYS A 43 -6.51 -1.58 8.41
CA LYS A 43 -6.75 -2.71 7.49
C LYS A 43 -5.44 -3.34 7.00
N LEU A 44 -4.41 -2.52 6.82
CA LEU A 44 -3.09 -2.97 6.39
C LEU A 44 -2.26 -3.56 7.55
N GLU A 45 -2.68 -3.34 8.81
CA GLU A 45 -2.12 -4.03 9.97
C GLU A 45 -2.65 -5.46 10.13
N HIS A 46 -3.69 -5.84 9.39
CA HIS A 46 -4.35 -7.13 9.52
C HIS A 46 -3.39 -8.31 9.45
N GLN A 47 -2.44 -8.31 8.51
CA GLN A 47 -1.53 -9.45 8.37
C GLN A 47 -0.63 -9.63 9.60
N PHE A 48 -0.23 -8.55 10.26
CA PHE A 48 0.63 -8.64 11.44
C PHE A 48 -0.10 -9.22 12.65
N LEU A 49 -1.43 -9.14 12.70
CA LEU A 49 -2.24 -9.86 13.68
C LEU A 49 -2.59 -11.28 13.21
N ARG A 50 -2.81 -11.45 11.90
CA ARG A 50 -3.30 -12.71 11.34
C ARG A 50 -2.25 -13.81 11.35
N VAL A 51 -1.01 -13.49 11.01
CA VAL A 51 0.12 -14.43 10.97
C VAL A 51 0.35 -15.10 12.34
N PRO A 52 0.57 -14.36 13.45
CA PRO A 52 0.79 -14.96 14.76
C PRO A 52 -0.44 -15.71 15.26
N PHE A 53 -1.65 -15.24 14.93
CA PHE A 53 -2.88 -15.96 15.28
C PHE A 53 -3.03 -17.30 14.55
N GLU A 54 -2.71 -17.36 13.26
CA GLU A 54 -2.70 -18.63 12.52
C GLU A 54 -1.59 -19.56 12.99
N HIS A 55 -0.42 -19.01 13.38
CA HIS A 55 0.64 -19.78 14.00
C HIS A 55 0.21 -20.32 15.38
N PHE A 56 -0.41 -19.52 16.24
CA PHE A 56 -0.98 -19.95 17.52
C PHE A 56 -2.01 -21.08 17.33
N LYS A 57 -2.93 -20.94 16.37
CA LYS A 57 -3.88 -22.00 16.02
C LYS A 57 -3.21 -23.27 15.50
N LYS A 58 -2.10 -23.15 14.78
CA LYS A 58 -1.30 -24.32 14.35
C LYS A 58 -0.74 -25.03 15.59
N THR A 59 -0.11 -24.30 16.51
CA THR A 59 0.45 -24.86 17.75
C THR A 59 -0.62 -25.55 18.59
N LEU A 60 -1.76 -24.91 18.83
CA LEU A 60 -2.91 -25.49 19.55
C LEU A 60 -3.41 -26.79 18.91
N ARG A 61 -3.55 -26.83 17.57
CA ARG A 61 -4.00 -28.05 16.88
C ARG A 61 -2.97 -29.18 16.99
N THR A 62 -1.68 -28.86 16.90
CA THR A 62 -0.61 -29.84 17.02
C THR A 62 -0.58 -30.43 18.42
N ASN A 63 -0.64 -29.59 19.45
CA ASN A 63 -0.65 -30.04 20.84
C ASN A 63 -1.88 -30.89 21.16
N ASN A 64 -3.08 -30.45 20.75
CA ASN A 64 -4.31 -31.24 20.92
C ASN A 64 -4.23 -32.60 20.22
N ARG A 65 -3.70 -32.68 19.00
CA ARG A 65 -3.52 -33.96 18.29
C ARG A 65 -2.58 -34.92 19.03
N VAL A 66 -1.52 -34.40 19.65
CA VAL A 66 -0.59 -35.22 20.44
C VAL A 66 -1.31 -35.78 21.66
N VAL A 67 -2.09 -34.96 22.36
CA VAL A 67 -2.89 -35.38 23.52
C VAL A 67 -3.93 -36.42 23.12
N GLU A 68 -4.74 -36.15 22.10
CA GLU A 68 -5.75 -37.08 21.60
C GLU A 68 -5.14 -38.43 21.22
N LYS A 69 -4.04 -38.42 20.45
CA LYS A 69 -3.38 -39.65 19.99
C LYS A 69 -2.84 -40.49 21.15
N GLU A 70 -2.12 -39.87 22.07
CA GLU A 70 -1.54 -40.60 23.21
C GLU A 70 -2.62 -41.08 24.18
N MET A 71 -3.65 -40.26 24.45
CA MET A 71 -4.75 -40.63 25.32
C MET A 71 -5.57 -41.79 24.74
N SER A 72 -5.91 -41.75 23.45
CA SER A 72 -6.58 -42.87 22.77
C SER A 72 -5.75 -44.15 22.83
N ALA A 73 -4.43 -44.05 22.67
CA ALA A 73 -3.56 -45.22 22.72
C ALA A 73 -3.39 -45.77 24.15
N VAL A 74 -3.43 -44.93 25.19
CA VAL A 74 -3.47 -45.37 26.59
C VAL A 74 -4.79 -46.07 26.89
N ILE A 75 -5.92 -45.48 26.50
CA ILE A 75 -7.26 -46.07 26.70
C ILE A 75 -7.36 -47.44 26.01
N SER A 76 -6.90 -47.55 24.76
CA SER A 76 -6.87 -48.84 24.05
C SER A 76 -6.05 -49.88 24.80
N SER A 77 -4.83 -49.51 25.22
CA SER A 77 -3.94 -50.41 25.95
C SER A 77 -4.53 -50.88 27.28
N VAL A 78 -5.27 -50.00 27.98
CA VAL A 78 -5.97 -50.36 29.23
C VAL A 78 -7.13 -51.33 28.95
N ASN A 79 -7.90 -51.10 27.90
CA ASN A 79 -8.99 -52.00 27.50
C ASN A 79 -8.47 -53.38 27.06
N ASP A 80 -7.36 -53.40 26.32
CA ASP A 80 -6.71 -54.64 25.87
C ASP A 80 -6.17 -55.43 27.08
N ALA A 81 -5.63 -54.74 28.10
CA ALA A 81 -5.18 -55.39 29.33
C ALA A 81 -6.34 -55.87 30.21
N ALA A 82 -7.49 -55.19 30.20
CA ALA A 82 -8.67 -55.57 30.98
C ALA A 82 -9.45 -56.76 30.38
N SER A 83 -9.27 -57.03 29.08
CA SER A 83 -9.95 -58.10 28.35
C SER A 83 -9.16 -59.40 28.26
N ASN A 84 -7.87 -59.39 28.63
CA ASN A 84 -7.00 -60.55 28.61
C ASN A 84 -6.62 -60.97 30.04
N ASP A 85 -6.56 -62.28 30.29
CA ASP A 85 -5.98 -62.81 31.52
C ASP A 85 -4.46 -62.64 31.47
N LEU A 86 -3.95 -61.61 32.17
CA LEU A 86 -2.53 -61.32 32.26
C LEU A 86 -1.93 -61.94 33.53
N SER A 87 -0.71 -62.45 33.41
CA SER A 87 0.05 -62.83 34.60
C SER A 87 0.36 -61.59 35.45
N SER A 88 0.53 -61.75 36.76
CA SER A 88 0.85 -60.64 37.67
C SER A 88 2.12 -59.88 37.25
N ALA A 89 3.14 -60.58 36.75
CA ALA A 89 4.38 -59.98 36.26
C ALA A 89 4.14 -59.17 34.96
N ASP A 90 3.33 -59.69 34.04
CA ASP A 90 3.01 -59.01 32.79
C ASP A 90 2.12 -57.77 33.01
N ALA A 91 1.19 -57.85 33.98
CA ALA A 91 0.37 -56.72 34.40
C ALA A 91 1.22 -55.58 34.97
N VAL A 92 2.22 -55.88 35.81
CA VAL A 92 3.15 -54.88 36.35
C VAL A 92 4.00 -54.24 35.26
N ASN A 93 4.51 -55.04 34.31
CA ASN A 93 5.28 -54.54 33.16
C ASN A 93 4.42 -53.63 32.26
N HIS A 94 3.17 -54.01 32.02
CA HIS A 94 2.22 -53.23 31.22
C HIS A 94 1.87 -51.90 31.90
N LEU A 95 1.58 -51.91 33.21
CA LEU A 95 1.34 -50.68 33.98
C LEU A 95 2.56 -49.77 33.99
N SER A 96 3.77 -50.33 34.15
CA SER A 96 5.01 -49.57 34.11
C SER A 96 5.23 -48.89 32.74
N SER A 97 4.90 -49.62 31.65
CA SER A 97 4.90 -49.06 30.30
C SER A 97 3.91 -47.91 30.16
N LEU A 98 2.66 -48.06 30.64
CA LEU A 98 1.65 -46.99 30.59
C LEU A 98 2.07 -45.76 31.40
N VAL A 99 2.64 -45.96 32.60
CA VAL A 99 3.18 -44.87 33.42
C VAL A 99 4.29 -44.14 32.66
N SER A 100 5.21 -44.86 32.02
CA SER A 100 6.27 -44.23 31.22
C SER A 100 5.72 -43.39 30.05
N ARG A 101 4.67 -43.89 29.38
CA ARG A 101 3.99 -43.17 28.29
C ARG A 101 3.28 -41.92 28.79
N LEU A 102 2.57 -41.99 29.92
CA LEU A 102 1.90 -40.84 30.53
C LEU A 102 2.90 -39.79 31.03
N GLN A 103 4.04 -40.21 31.58
CA GLN A 103 5.14 -39.30 31.92
C GLN A 103 5.72 -38.62 30.68
N GLY A 104 5.87 -39.37 29.57
CA GLY A 104 6.26 -38.80 28.28
C GLY A 104 5.25 -37.79 27.74
N LEU A 105 3.95 -38.09 27.84
CA LEU A 105 2.88 -37.17 27.47
C LEU A 105 2.89 -35.90 28.33
N LYS A 106 3.09 -36.03 29.65
CA LYS A 106 3.22 -34.89 30.57
C LYS A 106 4.33 -33.93 30.12
N ARG A 107 5.53 -34.46 29.81
CA ARG A 107 6.65 -33.64 29.31
C ARG A 107 6.30 -32.91 28.01
N LYS A 108 5.71 -33.62 27.04
CA LYS A 108 5.25 -33.02 25.77
C LYS A 108 4.20 -31.94 25.99
N LEU A 109 3.28 -32.13 26.94
CA LEU A 109 2.24 -31.15 27.25
C LEU A 109 2.82 -29.90 27.92
N GLU A 110 3.82 -30.05 28.80
CA GLU A 110 4.52 -28.91 29.39
C GLU A 110 5.29 -28.10 28.33
N GLU A 111 5.97 -28.75 27.40
CA GLU A 111 6.62 -28.10 26.26
C GLU A 111 5.60 -27.41 25.35
N GLY A 112 4.50 -28.10 25.03
CA GLY A 112 3.40 -27.56 24.23
C GLY A 112 2.77 -26.33 24.88
N ASN A 113 2.52 -26.37 26.18
CA ASN A 113 1.94 -25.25 26.93
C ASN A 113 2.87 -24.03 26.94
N ARG A 114 4.18 -24.22 27.10
CA ARG A 114 5.16 -23.12 26.98
C ARG A 114 5.13 -22.49 25.59
N ALA A 115 5.08 -23.32 24.54
CA ALA A 115 4.98 -22.82 23.17
C ALA A 115 3.66 -22.07 22.92
N GLU A 116 2.54 -22.56 23.42
CA GLU A 116 1.24 -21.88 23.34
C GLU A 116 1.25 -20.53 24.07
N HIS A 117 1.79 -20.48 25.30
CA HIS A 117 1.91 -19.24 26.05
C HIS A 117 2.75 -18.19 25.33
N LEU A 118 3.88 -18.59 24.74
CA LEU A 118 4.73 -17.68 23.96
C LEU A 118 3.97 -17.10 22.75
N GLN A 119 3.23 -17.93 22.02
CA GLN A 119 2.45 -17.47 20.87
C GLN A 119 1.26 -16.59 21.29
N ALA A 120 0.63 -16.88 22.43
CA ALA A 120 -0.41 -16.03 23.00
C ALA A 120 0.15 -14.67 23.47
N GLN A 121 1.35 -14.64 24.06
CA GLN A 121 2.06 -13.41 24.43
C GLN A 121 2.35 -12.55 23.19
N LYS A 122 2.89 -13.16 22.12
CA LYS A 122 3.09 -12.50 20.83
C LYS A 122 1.81 -11.87 20.26
N CYS A 123 0.67 -12.53 20.41
CA CYS A 123 -0.62 -11.98 20.01
C CYS A 123 -1.02 -10.77 20.89
N ARG A 124 -0.86 -10.88 22.21
CA ARG A 124 -1.17 -9.79 23.15
C ARG A 124 -0.31 -8.55 22.93
N ALA A 125 1.02 -8.71 22.82
CA ALA A 125 1.95 -7.62 22.59
C ALA A 125 1.59 -6.79 21.33
N ARG A 126 1.10 -7.46 20.28
CA ARG A 126 0.64 -6.77 19.06
C ARG A 126 -0.68 -6.03 19.25
N LEU A 127 -1.61 -6.56 20.04
CA LEU A 127 -2.85 -5.85 20.38
C LEU A 127 -2.56 -4.62 21.24
N GLU A 128 -1.72 -4.77 22.26
CA GLU A 128 -1.25 -3.66 23.11
C GLU A 128 -0.55 -2.58 22.27
N HIS A 129 0.30 -2.97 21.31
CA HIS A 129 0.92 -2.02 20.38
C HIS A 129 -0.09 -1.28 19.50
N LEU A 130 -1.16 -1.93 19.06
CA LEU A 130 -2.22 -1.26 18.29
C LEU A 130 -3.05 -0.30 19.17
N GLU A 131 -3.32 -0.67 20.42
CA GLU A 131 -4.01 0.19 21.40
C GLU A 131 -3.15 1.39 21.80
N SER A 132 -1.82 1.27 21.77
CA SER A 132 -0.88 2.37 22.06
C SER A 132 -0.83 3.48 20.99
N ALA A 133 -1.61 3.37 19.91
CA ALA A 133 -1.68 4.36 18.85
C ALA A 133 -2.39 5.64 19.33
N ASP A 134 -1.61 6.55 19.92
CA ASP A 134 -2.07 7.85 20.41
C ASP A 134 -1.50 9.02 19.56
N ALA A 135 -2.23 10.14 19.51
CA ALA A 135 -1.86 11.32 18.74
C ALA A 135 -0.53 11.93 19.19
N GLU A 136 -0.23 11.89 20.49
CA GLU A 136 1.01 12.44 21.06
C GLU A 136 2.26 11.59 20.74
N LYS A 137 2.09 10.27 20.57
CA LYS A 137 3.19 9.32 20.29
C LYS A 137 3.18 8.76 18.86
N MET A 138 2.43 9.40 17.97
CA MET A 138 2.20 8.93 16.61
C MET A 138 3.50 8.73 15.80
N SER A 139 4.53 9.58 16.05
CA SER A 139 5.83 9.46 15.37
C SER A 139 6.58 8.18 15.75
N GLU A 140 6.65 7.85 17.04
CA GLU A 140 7.30 6.64 17.55
C GLU A 140 6.56 5.37 17.11
N TRP A 141 5.22 5.44 17.15
CA TRP A 141 4.36 4.36 16.67
C TRP A 141 4.57 4.09 15.17
N ASN A 142 4.61 5.15 14.34
CA ASN A 142 4.88 5.03 12.91
C ASN A 142 6.28 4.51 12.61
N ASN A 143 7.29 4.90 13.40
CA ASN A 143 8.65 4.39 13.26
C ASN A 143 8.70 2.87 13.53
N THR A 144 8.04 2.44 14.61
CA THR A 144 7.89 1.02 14.97
C THR A 144 7.18 0.23 13.87
N ARG A 145 6.08 0.78 13.35
CA ARG A 145 5.33 0.21 12.22
C ARG A 145 6.20 0.06 10.97
N LEU A 146 6.96 1.09 10.58
CA LEU A 146 7.86 1.04 9.44
C LEU A 146 8.91 -0.07 9.61
N LYS A 147 9.54 -0.16 10.79
CA LYS A 147 10.52 -1.21 11.06
C LYS A 147 9.91 -2.61 10.97
N ARG A 148 8.67 -2.82 11.46
CA ARG A 148 7.93 -4.09 11.30
C ARG A 148 7.71 -4.43 9.82
N ILE A 149 7.33 -3.44 9.00
CA ILE A 149 7.17 -3.60 7.54
C ILE A 149 8.50 -3.94 6.86
N LEU A 150 9.59 -3.32 7.28
CA LEU A 150 10.93 -3.62 6.75
C LEU A 150 11.37 -5.04 7.11
N VAL A 151 11.12 -5.48 8.34
CA VAL A 151 11.39 -6.87 8.76
C VAL A 151 10.58 -7.86 7.91
N ASP A 152 9.27 -7.65 7.74
CA ASP A 152 8.42 -8.48 6.86
C ASP A 152 8.97 -8.53 5.42
N TYR A 153 9.36 -7.38 4.86
CA TYR A 153 9.96 -7.32 3.53
C TYR A 153 11.26 -8.13 3.45
N MET A 154 12.18 -7.94 4.40
CA MET A 154 13.46 -8.64 4.44
C MET A 154 13.26 -10.16 4.53
N LEU A 155 12.34 -10.62 5.38
CA LEU A 155 12.02 -12.05 5.53
C LEU A 155 11.47 -12.66 4.23
N ARG A 156 10.63 -11.93 3.49
CA ARG A 156 10.08 -12.37 2.19
C ARG A 156 11.12 -12.40 1.07
N MET A 157 12.07 -11.48 1.11
CA MET A 157 13.18 -11.38 0.17
C MET A 157 14.38 -12.25 0.55
N SER A 158 14.22 -13.11 1.57
CA SER A 158 15.24 -14.03 2.07
C SER A 158 16.47 -13.37 2.72
N TYR A 159 16.35 -12.12 3.16
CA TYR A 159 17.36 -11.39 3.95
C TYR A 159 17.18 -11.65 5.46
N TYR A 160 17.24 -12.92 5.86
CA TYR A 160 16.89 -13.36 7.22
C TYR A 160 17.78 -12.75 8.31
N ASP A 161 19.10 -12.77 8.13
CA ASP A 161 20.06 -12.28 9.14
C ASP A 161 19.89 -10.77 9.39
N THR A 162 19.64 -10.01 8.33
CA THR A 162 19.39 -8.56 8.43
C THR A 162 18.06 -8.28 9.13
N ALA A 163 17.03 -9.08 8.83
CA ALA A 163 15.73 -8.97 9.47
C ALA A 163 15.81 -9.25 10.98
N GLU A 164 16.57 -10.27 11.37
CA GLU A 164 16.81 -10.64 12.76
C GLU A 164 17.57 -9.53 13.51
N ARG A 165 18.67 -9.03 12.95
CA ARG A 165 19.42 -7.91 13.53
C ARG A 165 18.57 -6.65 13.70
N LEU A 166 17.74 -6.30 12.71
CA LEU A 166 16.86 -5.13 12.82
C LEU A 166 15.82 -5.31 13.93
N ALA A 167 15.25 -6.51 14.05
CA ALA A 167 14.31 -6.82 15.11
C ALA A 167 14.97 -6.76 16.50
N GLU A 168 16.19 -7.26 16.64
CA GLU A 168 16.96 -7.19 17.89
C GLU A 168 17.33 -5.77 18.29
N CYS A 169 17.96 -5.01 17.38
CA CYS A 169 18.40 -3.64 17.66
C CYS A 169 17.24 -2.68 17.97
N SER A 170 16.01 -3.02 17.56
CA SER A 170 14.82 -2.22 17.78
C SER A 170 13.84 -2.81 18.80
N ASN A 171 14.19 -3.92 19.47
CA ASN A 171 13.34 -4.64 20.42
C ASN A 171 11.95 -5.02 19.86
N LEU A 172 11.91 -5.53 18.62
CA LEU A 172 10.68 -5.86 17.88
C LEU A 172 10.38 -7.36 17.82
N GLN A 173 11.12 -8.20 18.53
CA GLN A 173 11.02 -9.67 18.42
C GLN A 173 9.61 -10.20 18.69
N GLU A 174 8.85 -9.55 19.59
CA GLU A 174 7.46 -9.91 19.86
C GLU A 174 6.46 -9.38 18.83
N LEU A 175 6.87 -8.44 17.97
CA LEU A 175 6.00 -7.76 16.99
C LEU A 175 6.21 -8.23 15.55
N VAL A 176 7.14 -9.16 15.32
CA VAL A 176 7.51 -9.71 14.01
C VAL A 176 7.44 -11.25 14.01
N ASP A 177 7.39 -11.84 12.81
CA ASP A 177 7.08 -13.27 12.61
C ASP A 177 8.30 -14.09 12.14
N ILE A 178 9.49 -13.78 12.67
CA ILE A 178 10.77 -14.40 12.24
C ILE A 178 10.71 -15.93 12.28
N ASP A 179 10.17 -16.52 13.35
CA ASP A 179 10.02 -17.97 13.53
C ASP A 179 9.18 -18.61 12.42
N VAL A 180 8.09 -17.95 12.02
CA VAL A 180 7.21 -18.43 10.95
C VAL A 180 7.95 -18.46 9.60
N PHE A 181 8.74 -17.43 9.32
CA PHE A 181 9.54 -17.35 8.09
C PHE A 181 10.77 -18.27 8.11
N GLN A 182 11.33 -18.59 9.28
CA GLN A 182 12.39 -19.59 9.41
C GLN A 182 11.87 -21.01 9.12
N GLU A 183 10.62 -21.35 9.50
CA GLU A 183 9.99 -22.61 9.08
C GLU A 183 9.86 -22.66 7.54
N ALA A 184 9.42 -21.57 6.92
CA ALA A 184 9.32 -21.48 5.46
C ALA A 184 10.70 -21.57 4.77
N LYS A 185 11.73 -20.94 5.35
CA LYS A 185 13.11 -20.99 4.87
C LYS A 185 13.61 -22.42 4.72
N LYS A 186 13.37 -23.30 5.72
CA LYS A 186 13.76 -24.72 5.65
C LYS A 186 13.17 -25.43 4.43
N VAL A 187 11.92 -25.12 4.08
CA VAL A 187 11.26 -25.68 2.90
C VAL A 187 11.84 -25.09 1.61
N ILE A 188 12.08 -23.78 1.58
CA ILE A 188 12.67 -23.08 0.42
C ILE A 188 14.08 -23.61 0.13
N ASP A 189 14.94 -23.68 1.14
CA ASP A 189 16.32 -24.17 1.03
C ASP A 189 16.35 -25.65 0.55
N ALA A 190 15.40 -26.46 1.02
CA ALA A 190 15.25 -27.84 0.55
C ALA A 190 14.84 -27.91 -0.93
N LEU A 191 13.85 -27.11 -1.34
CA LEU A 191 13.45 -27.04 -2.75
C LEU A 191 14.59 -26.55 -3.64
N GLN A 192 15.37 -25.56 -3.19
CA GLN A 192 16.55 -25.08 -3.91
C GLN A 192 17.65 -26.15 -4.01
N SER A 193 17.78 -27.01 -3.00
CA SER A 193 18.66 -28.19 -3.04
C SER A 193 18.05 -29.41 -3.74
N LYS A 194 16.89 -29.24 -4.39
CA LYS A 194 16.15 -30.26 -5.15
C LYS A 194 15.58 -31.39 -4.28
N ASP A 195 15.29 -31.11 -3.03
CA ASP A 195 14.57 -31.98 -2.11
C ASP A 195 13.11 -31.49 -1.92
N ALA A 196 12.16 -32.28 -2.41
CA ALA A 196 10.74 -32.00 -2.26
C ALA A 196 10.14 -32.51 -0.93
N ALA A 197 10.86 -33.32 -0.16
CA ALA A 197 10.31 -33.99 1.02
C ALA A 197 9.79 -32.99 2.09
N PRO A 198 10.51 -31.91 2.45
CA PRO A 198 10.01 -30.92 3.40
C PRO A 198 8.75 -30.20 2.91
N ALA A 199 8.68 -29.88 1.61
CA ALA A 199 7.52 -29.23 1.01
C ALA A 199 6.28 -30.16 0.98
N LEU A 200 6.50 -31.45 0.74
CA LEU A 200 5.44 -32.47 0.79
C LEU A 200 4.95 -32.75 2.21
N ALA A 201 5.85 -32.74 3.20
CA ALA A 201 5.47 -32.80 4.61
C ALA A 201 4.60 -31.59 4.99
N TRP A 202 5.01 -30.38 4.58
CA TRP A 202 4.20 -29.18 4.76
C TRP A 202 2.82 -29.27 4.09
N CYS A 203 2.74 -29.87 2.88
CA CYS A 203 1.46 -30.13 2.22
C CYS A 203 0.57 -31.08 3.02
N ALA A 204 1.15 -32.16 3.58
CA ALA A 204 0.43 -33.12 4.39
C ALA A 204 -0.12 -32.51 5.69
N GLU A 205 0.68 -31.67 6.37
CA GLU A 205 0.27 -30.94 7.57
C GLU A 205 -0.91 -29.99 7.32
N ASN A 206 -0.93 -29.36 6.13
CA ASN A 206 -1.91 -28.34 5.76
C ASN A 206 -2.99 -28.84 4.79
N LYS A 207 -3.10 -30.16 4.58
CA LYS A 207 -3.93 -30.81 3.56
C LYS A 207 -5.38 -30.31 3.50
N SER A 208 -6.05 -30.17 4.65
CA SER A 208 -7.46 -29.74 4.69
C SER A 208 -7.65 -28.30 4.21
N ARG A 209 -6.67 -27.43 4.45
CA ARG A 209 -6.68 -26.02 4.04
C ARG A 209 -6.32 -25.87 2.57
N LEU A 210 -5.29 -26.61 2.12
CA LEU A 210 -4.89 -26.65 0.71
C LEU A 210 -5.98 -27.23 -0.19
N LYS A 211 -6.75 -28.22 0.30
CA LYS A 211 -7.90 -28.75 -0.43
C LYS A 211 -9.01 -27.71 -0.59
N LYS A 212 -9.26 -26.88 0.45
CA LYS A 212 -10.25 -25.78 0.39
C LYS A 212 -9.84 -24.69 -0.59
N SER A 213 -8.55 -24.36 -0.67
CA SER A 213 -8.02 -23.39 -1.64
C SER A 213 -7.81 -23.97 -3.05
N LYS A 214 -8.09 -25.26 -3.26
CA LYS A 214 -7.84 -25.98 -4.52
C LYS A 214 -6.39 -25.86 -4.99
N SER A 215 -5.45 -25.90 -4.05
CA SER A 215 -4.01 -25.79 -4.31
C SER A 215 -3.51 -26.94 -5.20
N LYS A 216 -2.63 -26.62 -6.14
CA LYS A 216 -1.97 -27.62 -7.01
C LYS A 216 -0.55 -27.97 -6.53
N LEU A 217 -0.08 -27.38 -5.44
CA LEU A 217 1.31 -27.50 -4.99
C LEU A 217 1.74 -28.94 -4.76
N GLU A 218 0.94 -29.73 -4.03
CA GLU A 218 1.24 -31.15 -3.78
C GLU A 218 1.37 -31.93 -5.10
N PHE A 219 0.46 -31.71 -6.04
CA PHE A 219 0.50 -32.36 -7.34
C PHE A 219 1.78 -32.00 -8.11
N GLN A 220 2.15 -30.72 -8.18
CA GLN A 220 3.37 -30.25 -8.86
C GLN A 220 4.64 -30.83 -8.23
N LEU A 221 4.73 -30.87 -6.89
CA LEU A 221 5.86 -31.49 -6.19
C LEU A 221 5.98 -32.98 -6.51
N ARG A 222 4.86 -33.71 -6.54
CA ARG A 222 4.84 -35.15 -6.89
C ARG A 222 5.25 -35.39 -8.34
N LEU A 223 4.87 -34.51 -9.27
CA LEU A 223 5.35 -34.56 -10.65
C LEU A 223 6.87 -34.35 -10.72
N GLN A 224 7.41 -33.40 -9.96
CA GLN A 224 8.85 -33.15 -9.93
C GLN A 224 9.63 -34.33 -9.35
N GLU A 225 9.19 -34.93 -8.23
CA GLU A 225 9.82 -36.16 -7.69
C GLU A 225 9.85 -37.26 -8.76
N PHE A 226 8.75 -37.45 -9.50
CA PHE A 226 8.69 -38.41 -10.60
C PHE A 226 9.72 -38.09 -11.70
N ILE A 227 9.80 -36.84 -12.14
CA ILE A 227 10.77 -36.40 -13.16
C ILE A 227 12.20 -36.66 -12.70
N GLU A 228 12.53 -36.42 -11.43
CA GLU A 228 13.86 -36.71 -10.89
C GLU A 228 14.16 -38.21 -10.83
N MET A 229 13.17 -39.06 -10.56
CA MET A 229 13.34 -40.52 -10.67
C MET A 229 13.60 -40.97 -12.10
N VAL A 230 12.95 -40.36 -13.09
CA VAL A 230 13.22 -40.59 -14.52
C VAL A 230 14.60 -40.08 -14.90
N ARG A 231 15.01 -38.90 -14.38
CA ARG A 231 16.35 -38.33 -14.60
C ARG A 231 17.46 -39.25 -14.08
N ALA A 232 17.22 -39.95 -12.98
CA ALA A 232 18.12 -40.94 -12.39
C ALA A 232 18.05 -42.33 -13.07
N GLU A 233 17.32 -42.46 -14.18
CA GLU A 233 17.13 -43.70 -14.94
C GLU A 233 16.48 -44.85 -14.14
N ASN A 234 15.82 -44.54 -13.02
CA ASN A 234 15.13 -45.52 -12.19
C ASN A 234 13.66 -45.69 -12.58
N ASN A 235 13.43 -46.17 -13.81
CA ASN A 235 12.10 -46.23 -14.43
C ASN A 235 11.11 -47.10 -13.66
N LEU A 236 11.55 -48.23 -13.11
CA LEU A 236 10.69 -49.14 -12.34
C LEU A 236 10.14 -48.45 -11.09
N ARG A 237 11.00 -47.75 -10.35
CA ARG A 237 10.60 -46.98 -9.17
C ARG A 237 9.68 -45.82 -9.56
N ALA A 238 9.97 -45.12 -10.66
CA ALA A 238 9.14 -44.03 -11.16
C ALA A 238 7.71 -44.51 -11.49
N ILE A 239 7.56 -45.66 -12.17
CA ILE A 239 6.25 -46.25 -12.50
C ILE A 239 5.49 -46.64 -11.23
N ALA A 240 6.15 -47.31 -10.28
CA ALA A 240 5.53 -47.67 -9.01
C ALA A 240 5.06 -46.43 -8.22
N TYR A 241 5.90 -45.39 -8.21
CA TYR A 241 5.57 -44.11 -7.59
C TYR A 241 4.38 -43.42 -8.26
N ALA A 242 4.35 -43.36 -9.60
CA ALA A 242 3.25 -42.75 -10.35
C ALA A 242 1.92 -43.44 -10.06
N LYS A 243 1.90 -44.78 -10.04
CA LYS A 243 0.71 -45.56 -9.66
C LYS A 243 0.21 -45.22 -8.25
N LYS A 244 1.12 -45.00 -7.31
CA LYS A 244 0.78 -44.72 -5.90
C LYS A 244 0.32 -43.28 -5.67
N TYR A 245 1.05 -42.30 -6.19
CA TYR A 245 0.87 -40.88 -5.82
C TYR A 245 0.26 -40.01 -6.92
N LEU A 246 0.43 -40.36 -8.20
CA LEU A 246 -0.06 -39.55 -9.32
C LEU A 246 -1.40 -40.05 -9.88
N ALA A 247 -1.67 -41.36 -9.84
CA ALA A 247 -2.92 -41.94 -10.34
C ALA A 247 -4.20 -41.29 -9.76
N PRO A 248 -4.29 -40.92 -8.46
CA PRO A 248 -5.47 -40.24 -7.92
C PRO A 248 -5.78 -38.89 -8.59
N TRP A 249 -4.79 -38.25 -9.20
CA TRP A 249 -4.94 -36.95 -9.89
C TRP A 249 -5.35 -37.10 -11.35
N GLY A 250 -5.44 -38.33 -11.88
CA GLY A 250 -5.80 -38.59 -13.27
C GLY A 250 -7.18 -38.03 -13.64
N ALA A 251 -8.15 -38.04 -12.73
CA ALA A 251 -9.48 -37.52 -13.00
C ALA A 251 -9.51 -36.01 -13.30
N THR A 252 -8.59 -35.23 -12.74
CA THR A 252 -8.58 -33.76 -12.85
C THR A 252 -7.42 -33.20 -13.68
N HIS A 253 -6.30 -33.91 -13.78
CA HIS A 253 -5.06 -33.41 -14.39
C HIS A 253 -4.45 -34.37 -15.44
N MET A 254 -5.27 -35.18 -16.11
CA MET A 254 -4.80 -36.21 -17.05
C MET A 254 -3.81 -35.69 -18.11
N LYS A 255 -4.07 -34.52 -18.72
CA LYS A 255 -3.21 -33.97 -19.78
C LYS A 255 -1.79 -33.68 -19.29
N GLU A 256 -1.68 -33.12 -18.09
CA GLU A 256 -0.40 -32.79 -17.47
C GLU A 256 0.34 -34.06 -17.04
N LEU A 257 -0.40 -35.02 -16.49
CA LEU A 257 0.13 -36.33 -16.12
C LEU A 257 0.64 -37.12 -17.33
N GLN A 258 -0.09 -37.14 -18.45
CA GLN A 258 0.36 -37.75 -19.71
C GLN A 258 1.63 -37.09 -20.24
N ARG A 259 1.72 -35.75 -20.18
CA ARG A 259 2.91 -35.01 -20.61
C ARG A 259 4.13 -35.39 -19.76
N VAL A 260 3.97 -35.51 -18.45
CA VAL A 260 5.06 -35.89 -17.54
C VAL A 260 5.41 -37.37 -17.69
N LEU A 261 4.43 -38.28 -17.81
CA LEU A 261 4.69 -39.71 -18.02
C LEU A 261 5.43 -39.98 -19.34
N ALA A 262 5.23 -39.16 -20.37
CA ALA A 262 5.96 -39.26 -21.63
C ALA A 262 7.48 -39.06 -21.47
N THR A 263 7.95 -38.47 -20.36
CA THR A 263 9.38 -38.38 -20.06
C THR A 263 10.07 -39.74 -19.87
N LEU A 264 9.30 -40.81 -19.62
CA LEU A 264 9.82 -42.19 -19.66
C LEU A 264 10.35 -42.58 -21.05
N ALA A 265 9.75 -42.03 -22.12
CA ALA A 265 10.20 -42.20 -23.49
C ALA A 265 11.16 -41.08 -23.92
N PHE A 266 10.84 -39.83 -23.56
CA PHE A 266 11.66 -38.65 -23.83
C PHE A 266 12.52 -38.29 -22.63
N LYS A 267 13.70 -38.93 -22.54
CA LYS A 267 14.68 -38.75 -21.46
C LYS A 267 15.25 -37.32 -21.39
N ARG A 268 16.08 -37.07 -20.36
CA ARG A 268 16.77 -35.79 -20.07
C ARG A 268 17.48 -35.16 -21.29
N ASP A 269 18.06 -35.98 -22.16
CA ASP A 269 18.85 -35.61 -23.33
C ASP A 269 18.00 -35.39 -24.61
N THR A 270 16.67 -35.41 -24.47
CA THR A 270 15.75 -35.21 -25.60
C THR A 270 15.98 -33.88 -26.33
N GLY A 271 16.00 -33.94 -27.66
CA GLY A 271 15.95 -32.75 -28.53
C GLY A 271 14.56 -32.09 -28.60
N CYS A 272 13.52 -32.75 -28.07
CA CYS A 272 12.16 -32.22 -28.09
C CYS A 272 11.96 -31.16 -27.01
N ALA A 273 11.84 -29.89 -27.41
CA ALA A 273 11.69 -28.75 -26.52
C ALA A 273 10.53 -28.92 -25.51
N THR A 274 9.40 -29.52 -25.93
CA THR A 274 8.21 -29.75 -25.10
C THR A 274 8.50 -30.52 -23.81
N TYR A 275 9.41 -31.49 -23.87
CA TYR A 275 9.78 -32.35 -22.73
C TYR A 275 11.10 -31.92 -22.09
N LYS A 276 12.03 -31.33 -22.86
CA LYS A 276 13.29 -30.78 -22.34
C LYS A 276 13.07 -29.78 -21.21
N VAL A 277 12.08 -28.89 -21.36
CA VAL A 277 11.73 -27.87 -20.36
C VAL A 277 11.38 -28.47 -18.99
N LEU A 278 10.84 -29.69 -18.94
CA LEU A 278 10.46 -30.37 -17.69
C LEU A 278 11.67 -30.79 -16.84
N PHE A 279 12.84 -30.94 -17.47
CA PHE A 279 14.09 -31.31 -16.78
C PHE A 279 14.95 -30.09 -16.39
N GLU A 280 14.52 -28.88 -16.74
CA GLU A 280 15.28 -27.66 -16.42
C GLU A 280 15.29 -27.36 -14.92
N ALA A 281 16.40 -26.78 -14.44
CA ALA A 281 16.52 -26.38 -13.04
C ALA A 281 15.46 -25.34 -12.63
N LYS A 282 15.01 -24.51 -13.59
CA LYS A 282 13.96 -23.49 -13.39
C LYS A 282 12.62 -24.06 -12.89
N GLN A 283 12.37 -25.35 -13.07
CA GLN A 283 11.17 -25.99 -12.50
C GLN A 283 11.18 -25.92 -10.96
N TRP A 284 12.36 -26.00 -10.33
CA TRP A 284 12.49 -25.86 -8.89
C TRP A 284 12.24 -24.42 -8.42
N ASP A 285 12.70 -23.42 -9.19
CA ASP A 285 12.39 -22.01 -8.90
C ASP A 285 10.87 -21.75 -8.94
N TYR A 286 10.18 -22.33 -9.93
CA TYR A 286 8.72 -22.26 -10.00
C TYR A 286 8.04 -22.93 -8.79
N LEU A 287 8.54 -24.07 -8.32
CA LEU A 287 8.01 -24.73 -7.12
C LEU A 287 8.24 -23.90 -5.86
N VAL A 288 9.38 -23.23 -5.74
CA VAL A 288 9.66 -22.28 -4.65
C VAL A 288 8.65 -21.14 -4.68
N ASP A 289 8.37 -20.55 -5.84
CA ASP A 289 7.41 -19.46 -5.97
C ASP A 289 5.98 -19.92 -5.67
N GLN A 290 5.58 -21.10 -6.16
CA GLN A 290 4.29 -21.70 -5.82
C GLN A 290 4.17 -21.95 -4.31
N PHE A 291 5.22 -22.47 -3.67
CA PHE A 291 5.25 -22.63 -2.22
C PHE A 291 5.11 -21.29 -1.50
N LYS A 292 5.87 -20.25 -1.88
CA LYS A 292 5.77 -18.91 -1.29
C LYS A 292 4.35 -18.33 -1.40
N GLN A 293 3.70 -18.50 -2.55
CA GLN A 293 2.32 -18.06 -2.76
C GLN A 293 1.33 -18.80 -1.85
N GLU A 294 1.43 -20.12 -1.77
CA GLU A 294 0.54 -20.92 -0.91
C GLU A 294 0.80 -20.67 0.57
N PHE A 295 2.05 -20.46 0.96
CA PHE A 295 2.45 -20.03 2.31
C PHE A 295 1.81 -18.68 2.68
N CYS A 296 1.92 -17.67 1.81
CA CYS A 296 1.30 -16.37 2.05
C CYS A 296 -0.22 -16.47 2.20
N LYS A 297 -0.89 -17.19 1.28
CA LYS A 297 -2.34 -17.43 1.35
C LYS A 297 -2.74 -18.16 2.64
N LEU A 298 -1.95 -19.15 3.07
CA LEU A 298 -2.22 -19.93 4.27
C LEU A 298 -2.18 -19.04 5.52
N TYR A 299 -1.22 -18.12 5.63
CA TYR A 299 -1.14 -17.23 6.78
C TYR A 299 -1.98 -15.95 6.64
N GLY A 300 -2.71 -15.79 5.53
CA GLY A 300 -3.53 -14.59 5.27
C GLY A 300 -2.70 -13.35 5.02
N MET A 301 -1.48 -13.53 4.50
CA MET A 301 -0.59 -12.48 4.06
C MET A 301 -0.92 -12.04 2.64
N THR A 302 -0.57 -10.80 2.32
CA THR A 302 -0.53 -10.33 0.93
C THR A 302 0.56 -11.09 0.15
N LEU A 303 0.37 -11.25 -1.17
CA LEU A 303 1.42 -11.82 -2.03
C LEU A 303 2.55 -10.82 -2.22
N GLU A 304 2.21 -9.56 -2.51
CA GLU A 304 3.14 -8.46 -2.52
C GLU A 304 3.51 -8.06 -1.09
N PRO A 305 4.81 -7.84 -0.78
CA PRO A 305 5.23 -7.30 0.51
C PRO A 305 4.54 -5.97 0.83
N LEU A 306 4.20 -5.72 2.10
CA LEU A 306 3.53 -4.48 2.49
C LEU A 306 4.31 -3.23 2.09
N LEU A 307 5.65 -3.27 2.16
CA LEU A 307 6.50 -2.15 1.76
C LEU A 307 6.19 -1.70 0.33
N ASN A 308 6.03 -2.65 -0.60
CA ASN A 308 5.69 -2.36 -1.99
C ASN A 308 4.30 -1.74 -2.09
N ILE A 309 3.32 -2.26 -1.33
CA ILE A 309 1.94 -1.77 -1.33
C ILE A 309 1.89 -0.32 -0.81
N TYR A 310 2.55 -0.01 0.31
CA TYR A 310 2.59 1.35 0.85
C TYR A 310 3.33 2.32 -0.08
N LEU A 311 4.46 1.89 -0.64
CA LEU A 311 5.19 2.70 -1.63
C LEU A 311 4.34 2.96 -2.86
N GLN A 312 3.68 1.94 -3.42
CA GLN A 312 2.77 2.11 -4.55
C GLN A 312 1.60 3.03 -4.21
N ALA A 313 0.98 2.88 -3.03
CA ALA A 313 -0.10 3.77 -2.60
C ALA A 313 0.37 5.23 -2.54
N GLY A 314 1.53 5.50 -1.91
CA GLY A 314 2.12 6.83 -1.85
C GLY A 314 2.50 7.38 -3.24
N LEU A 315 3.15 6.56 -4.08
CA LEU A 315 3.51 6.93 -5.44
C LEU A 315 2.27 7.20 -6.31
N SER A 316 1.15 6.47 -6.11
CA SER A 316 -0.09 6.74 -6.85
C SER A 316 -0.69 8.11 -6.53
N ALA A 317 -0.53 8.59 -5.29
CA ALA A 317 -0.98 9.92 -4.88
C ALA A 317 -0.11 11.02 -5.54
N LEU A 318 1.19 10.75 -5.72
CA LEU A 318 2.17 11.69 -6.28
C LEU A 318 2.32 11.60 -7.80
N LYS A 319 1.85 10.52 -8.43
CA LYS A 319 2.07 10.27 -9.86
C LYS A 319 1.31 11.25 -10.73
N THR A 320 2.05 12.13 -11.39
CA THR A 320 1.53 13.06 -12.41
C THR A 320 2.19 12.81 -13.77
N PRO A 321 1.61 13.32 -14.88
CA PRO A 321 2.24 13.24 -16.19
C PRO A 321 3.64 13.89 -16.24
N TYR A 322 3.87 14.94 -15.47
CA TYR A 322 5.14 15.69 -15.41
C TYR A 322 6.30 14.93 -14.75
N CYS A 323 6.00 13.88 -13.98
CA CYS A 323 7.00 13.07 -13.28
C CYS A 323 7.96 12.30 -14.21
N TYR A 324 7.71 12.30 -15.52
CA TYR A 324 8.49 11.60 -16.54
C TYR A 324 9.24 12.56 -17.49
N GLU A 325 9.14 13.87 -17.27
CA GLU A 325 9.88 14.87 -18.05
C GLU A 325 11.31 15.05 -17.51
N ASP A 326 12.25 15.44 -18.38
CA ASP A 326 13.67 15.58 -18.04
C ASP A 326 13.93 16.66 -16.96
N ASP A 327 13.01 17.62 -16.82
CA ASP A 327 13.08 18.74 -15.86
C ASP A 327 12.35 18.46 -14.53
N CYS A 328 11.99 17.20 -14.25
CA CYS A 328 11.36 16.80 -12.99
C CYS A 328 12.23 17.19 -11.78
N THR A 329 11.62 17.83 -10.78
CA THR A 329 12.35 18.30 -9.59
C THR A 329 12.97 17.11 -8.83
N LYS A 330 14.21 17.27 -8.34
CA LYS A 330 14.89 16.23 -7.53
C LYS A 330 14.14 15.83 -6.25
N GLU A 331 13.21 16.67 -5.81
CA GLU A 331 12.37 16.48 -4.62
C GLU A 331 11.16 15.57 -4.92
N ASP A 332 10.82 15.35 -6.18
CA ASP A 332 9.79 14.39 -6.58
C ASP A 332 10.38 12.97 -6.46
N PRO A 333 9.78 12.07 -5.66
CA PRO A 333 10.20 10.68 -5.60
C PRO A 333 10.25 10.02 -6.99
N LEU A 334 9.36 10.40 -7.91
CA LEU A 334 9.33 9.86 -9.27
C LEU A 334 10.45 10.41 -10.17
N SER A 335 11.28 11.33 -9.69
CA SER A 335 12.57 11.64 -10.33
C SER A 335 13.54 10.45 -10.30
N GLN A 336 13.35 9.49 -9.37
CA GLN A 336 14.16 8.28 -9.29
C GLN A 336 13.61 7.16 -10.18
N GLU A 337 14.50 6.55 -10.97
CA GLU A 337 14.11 5.47 -11.91
C GLU A 337 13.48 4.26 -11.20
N ALA A 338 13.98 3.89 -10.01
CA ALA A 338 13.45 2.79 -9.22
C ALA A 338 11.97 3.01 -8.85
N PHE A 339 11.62 4.22 -8.41
CA PHE A 339 10.24 4.56 -8.08
C PHE A 339 9.36 4.70 -9.33
N ARG A 340 9.89 5.17 -10.47
CA ARG A 340 9.15 5.14 -11.75
C ARG A 340 8.79 3.72 -12.19
N LYS A 341 9.72 2.77 -12.07
CA LYS A 341 9.45 1.35 -12.38
C LYS A 341 8.30 0.80 -11.52
N LEU A 342 8.31 1.10 -10.22
CA LEU A 342 7.26 0.69 -9.30
C LEU A 342 5.92 1.39 -9.60
N ALA A 343 5.96 2.64 -10.05
CA ALA A 343 4.79 3.45 -10.33
C ALA A 343 4.20 3.26 -11.73
N LEU A 344 4.91 2.60 -12.66
CA LEU A 344 4.48 2.43 -14.04
C LEU A 344 3.04 1.89 -14.19
N PRO A 345 2.62 0.81 -13.50
CA PRO A 345 1.26 0.27 -13.62
C PRO A 345 0.19 1.08 -12.87
N LEU A 346 0.59 2.08 -12.07
CA LEU A 346 -0.33 2.83 -11.21
C LEU A 346 -1.11 3.88 -12.00
N PRO A 347 -2.33 4.23 -11.57
CA PRO A 347 -3.06 5.36 -12.17
C PRO A 347 -2.35 6.69 -11.89
N PHE A 348 -2.56 7.67 -12.75
CA PHE A 348 -2.22 9.06 -12.45
C PHE A 348 -3.18 9.62 -11.39
N SER A 349 -2.63 10.44 -10.50
CA SER A 349 -3.38 11.12 -9.46
C SER A 349 -4.38 12.10 -10.09
N LYS A 350 -5.66 12.00 -9.67
CA LYS A 350 -6.70 12.96 -10.05
C LYS A 350 -6.64 14.14 -9.09
N GLN A 351 -5.90 15.16 -9.48
CA GLN A 351 -5.66 16.33 -8.68
C GLN A 351 -6.71 17.40 -9.02
N HIS A 352 -7.61 17.70 -8.09
CA HIS A 352 -8.65 18.73 -8.28
C HIS A 352 -8.17 20.13 -7.89
N HIS A 353 -7.18 20.22 -7.01
CA HIS A 353 -6.64 21.49 -6.49
C HIS A 353 -5.12 21.39 -6.45
N SER A 354 -4.41 22.39 -6.95
CA SER A 354 -2.96 22.50 -6.72
C SER A 354 -2.67 23.47 -5.59
N LYS A 355 -1.65 23.14 -4.81
CA LYS A 355 -1.14 23.95 -3.72
C LYS A 355 0.26 24.46 -4.06
N LEU A 356 0.51 25.74 -3.82
CA LEU A 356 1.83 26.33 -4.03
C LEU A 356 2.65 26.16 -2.76
N VAL A 357 3.90 25.74 -2.88
CA VAL A 357 4.79 25.54 -1.72
C VAL A 357 6.10 26.27 -1.96
N CYS A 358 6.58 26.95 -0.93
CA CYS A 358 7.81 27.71 -1.02
C CYS A 358 9.04 26.82 -1.16
N TYR A 359 9.90 27.13 -2.14
CA TYR A 359 11.16 26.41 -2.36
C TYR A 359 12.10 26.46 -1.14
N ILE A 360 12.06 27.55 -0.36
CA ILE A 360 12.95 27.79 0.78
C ILE A 360 12.35 27.21 2.07
N THR A 361 11.18 27.71 2.48
CA THR A 361 10.61 27.32 3.79
C THR A 361 9.88 25.98 3.74
N LYS A 362 9.58 25.45 2.53
CA LYS A 362 8.75 24.26 2.32
C LYS A 362 7.33 24.38 2.90
N GLU A 363 6.91 25.59 3.24
CA GLU A 363 5.56 25.90 3.72
C GLU A 363 4.61 26.19 2.55
N LEU A 364 3.31 25.97 2.79
CA LEU A 364 2.24 26.36 1.89
C LEU A 364 2.26 27.88 1.66
N MET A 365 2.03 28.29 0.42
CA MET A 365 1.73 29.68 0.08
C MET A 365 0.22 29.85 -0.01
N ASP A 366 -0.33 30.64 0.89
CA ASP A 366 -1.76 30.88 1.04
C ASP A 366 -2.03 32.38 1.28
N THR A 367 -3.23 32.73 1.74
CA THR A 367 -3.58 34.12 2.02
C THR A 367 -2.78 34.75 3.16
N GLU A 368 -2.32 33.95 4.13
CA GLU A 368 -1.52 34.44 5.26
C GLU A 368 -0.02 34.52 4.91
N ASN A 369 0.44 33.66 4.00
CA ASN A 369 1.81 33.59 3.53
C ASN A 369 1.89 33.61 1.99
N PRO A 370 1.53 34.75 1.36
CA PRO A 370 1.31 34.79 -0.08
C PRO A 370 2.60 34.62 -0.89
N PRO A 371 2.48 34.16 -2.16
CA PRO A 371 3.59 34.16 -3.10
C PRO A 371 4.07 35.58 -3.39
N GLN A 372 5.38 35.71 -3.57
CA GLN A 372 6.14 36.91 -3.87
C GLN A 372 7.07 36.60 -5.03
N VAL A 373 7.16 37.49 -6.01
CA VAL A 373 7.91 37.24 -7.25
C VAL A 373 9.15 38.11 -7.29
N LEU A 374 10.30 37.47 -7.39
CA LEU A 374 11.55 38.18 -7.63
C LEU A 374 11.64 38.62 -9.11
N PRO A 375 12.35 39.73 -9.42
CA PRO A 375 12.59 40.21 -10.79
C PRO A 375 13.10 39.17 -11.80
N ASN A 376 13.81 38.14 -11.34
CA ASN A 376 14.28 37.03 -12.17
C ASN A 376 13.18 35.99 -12.50
N GLY A 377 11.97 36.18 -11.98
CA GLY A 377 10.79 35.36 -12.18
C GLY A 377 10.61 34.22 -11.18
N TYR A 378 11.50 34.05 -10.20
CA TYR A 378 11.35 33.03 -9.17
C TYR A 378 10.37 33.46 -8.09
N VAL A 379 9.57 32.52 -7.62
CA VAL A 379 8.52 32.77 -6.63
C VAL A 379 8.87 32.12 -5.30
N TYR A 380 8.68 32.88 -4.22
CA TYR A 380 8.89 32.48 -2.82
C TYR A 380 7.73 33.03 -1.98
N ASN A 381 7.51 32.52 -0.78
CA ASN A 381 6.50 33.11 0.11
C ASN A 381 7.07 34.31 0.88
N THR A 382 6.18 35.14 1.43
CA THR A 382 6.57 36.35 2.18
C THR A 382 7.54 36.02 3.33
N LYS A 383 7.24 35.00 4.15
CA LYS A 383 8.10 34.60 5.27
C LYS A 383 9.54 34.28 4.84
N ALA A 384 9.72 33.55 3.73
CA ALA A 384 11.06 33.24 3.23
C ALA A 384 11.85 34.49 2.85
N LEU A 385 11.20 35.48 2.23
CA LEU A 385 11.85 36.72 1.83
C LEU A 385 12.19 37.61 3.03
N GLU A 386 11.30 37.68 4.01
CA GLU A 386 11.55 38.42 5.26
C GLU A 386 12.69 37.82 6.08
N GLU A 387 12.72 36.50 6.24
CA GLU A 387 13.82 35.82 6.92
C GLU A 387 15.15 36.01 6.20
N MET A 388 15.13 35.99 4.86
CA MET A 388 16.31 36.22 4.05
C MET A 388 16.82 37.66 4.18
N ALA A 389 15.93 38.65 4.11
CA ALA A 389 16.27 40.05 4.31
C ALA A 389 16.86 40.29 5.71
N LYS A 390 16.24 39.73 6.76
CA LYS A 390 16.73 39.81 8.14
C LYS A 390 18.14 39.22 8.29
N LYS A 391 18.45 38.12 7.60
CA LYS A 391 19.76 37.45 7.67
C LYS A 391 20.84 38.17 6.86
N ASN A 392 20.47 38.89 5.81
CA ASN A 392 21.40 39.44 4.82
C ASN A 392 21.39 40.99 4.77
N ASN A 393 21.16 41.67 5.91
CA ASN A 393 21.10 43.14 5.98
C ASN A 393 20.18 43.77 4.91
N ASP A 394 18.89 43.40 4.95
CA ASP A 394 17.83 43.86 4.04
C ASP A 394 18.06 43.54 2.55
N THR A 395 18.92 42.56 2.27
CA THR A 395 19.25 42.14 0.91
C THR A 395 18.66 40.77 0.59
N ILE A 396 17.98 40.66 -0.54
CA ILE A 396 17.39 39.40 -1.01
C ILE A 396 18.30 38.80 -2.09
N ILE A 397 18.77 37.57 -1.88
CA ILE A 397 19.61 36.83 -2.82
C ILE A 397 18.85 35.59 -3.26
N CYS A 398 18.54 35.49 -4.54
CA CYS A 398 17.81 34.33 -5.04
C CYS A 398 18.70 33.06 -4.96
N PRO A 399 18.34 32.03 -4.16
CA PRO A 399 19.18 30.84 -3.99
C PRO A 399 19.28 29.98 -5.26
N ARG A 400 18.38 30.19 -6.24
CA ARG A 400 18.33 29.43 -7.49
C ARG A 400 19.10 30.08 -8.65
N SER A 401 19.42 31.37 -8.56
CA SER A 401 20.12 32.10 -9.63
C SER A 401 21.36 32.87 -9.15
N VAL A 402 21.57 32.97 -7.82
CA VAL A 402 22.70 33.68 -7.20
C VAL A 402 22.74 35.17 -7.60
N VAL A 403 21.63 35.73 -8.09
CA VAL A 403 21.50 37.15 -8.43
C VAL A 403 21.13 37.95 -7.18
N LEU A 404 21.91 39.00 -6.92
CA LEU A 404 21.69 40.02 -5.90
C LEU A 404 20.55 40.95 -6.34
N LEU A 405 19.45 41.00 -5.58
CA LEU A 405 18.32 41.87 -5.88
C LEU A 405 18.16 42.87 -4.72
N LEU A 406 18.52 44.12 -5.00
CA LEU A 406 18.39 45.24 -4.07
C LEU A 406 16.92 45.69 -4.04
N GLY A 407 16.22 45.45 -2.93
CA GLY A 407 14.88 46.00 -2.71
C GLY A 407 14.20 45.46 -1.44
N SER A 408 13.33 46.28 -0.84
CA SER A 408 12.54 45.92 0.34
C SER A 408 11.47 44.88 0.00
N VAL A 409 11.13 44.02 0.97
CA VAL A 409 10.12 42.94 0.83
C VAL A 409 8.78 43.45 0.27
N SER A 410 8.41 44.69 0.58
CA SER A 410 7.20 45.37 0.12
C SER A 410 7.10 45.62 -1.40
N GLY A 411 8.21 45.50 -2.15
CA GLY A 411 8.23 45.73 -3.60
C GLY A 411 7.95 44.50 -4.47
N TYR A 412 7.81 43.31 -3.87
CA TYR A 412 7.79 42.03 -4.59
C TYR A 412 6.44 41.34 -4.67
N GLU A 413 5.35 42.05 -4.31
CA GLU A 413 3.99 41.52 -4.37
C GLU A 413 3.73 40.87 -5.73
N PHE A 414 3.44 39.57 -5.70
CA PHE A 414 3.32 38.72 -6.89
C PHE A 414 2.41 39.35 -7.94
N PHE A 415 1.30 39.93 -7.50
CA PHE A 415 0.30 40.55 -8.37
C PHE A 415 0.76 41.89 -8.94
N THR A 416 1.51 42.67 -8.17
CA THR A 416 2.02 43.98 -8.57
C THR A 416 3.08 43.84 -9.65
N LEU A 417 3.96 42.84 -9.58
CA LEU A 417 4.98 42.56 -10.59
C LEU A 417 4.47 41.75 -11.80
N ALA A 418 3.54 40.81 -11.59
CA ALA A 418 2.92 40.06 -12.70
C ALA A 418 2.14 40.97 -13.66
N MET A 419 1.61 42.11 -13.18
CA MET A 419 0.96 43.12 -14.01
C MET A 419 1.94 43.93 -14.89
N VAL A 420 3.23 43.98 -14.53
CA VAL A 420 4.29 44.72 -15.29
C VAL A 420 5.10 43.79 -16.19
N TRP A 421 4.86 42.47 -16.12
CA TRP A 421 5.47 41.52 -17.04
C TRP A 421 4.96 41.79 -18.45
N SER A 422 5.87 42.25 -19.32
CA SER A 422 5.55 42.38 -20.74
C SER A 422 5.14 41.00 -21.29
N PRO A 423 4.19 40.90 -22.23
CA PRO A 423 3.80 39.64 -22.88
C PRO A 423 4.93 38.99 -23.72
N THR A 424 6.17 39.45 -23.56
CA THR A 424 7.34 39.12 -24.35
C THR A 424 8.31 38.27 -23.55
N PHE A 425 8.04 36.96 -23.50
CA PHE A 425 9.10 35.94 -23.49
C PHE A 425 8.65 34.73 -24.35
N CYS A 426 8.24 35.01 -25.61
CA CYS A 426 8.14 34.00 -26.66
C CYS A 426 9.54 33.72 -27.23
N TYR A 427 10.17 32.62 -26.85
CA TYR A 427 11.46 32.18 -27.41
C TYR A 427 11.29 31.45 -28.76
N HIS A 428 10.56 32.02 -29.72
CA HIS A 428 10.61 31.54 -31.12
C HIS A 428 10.18 32.65 -32.10
N ARG A 429 11.18 33.27 -32.76
CA ARG A 429 10.99 34.38 -33.72
C ARG A 429 10.41 33.97 -35.09
N ARG A 430 10.01 32.71 -35.33
CA ARG A 430 9.57 32.24 -36.66
C ARG A 430 8.06 32.02 -36.83
N TYR A 431 7.31 31.94 -35.74
CA TYR A 431 5.86 31.82 -35.80
C TYR A 431 5.28 32.79 -34.78
N GLY A 432 4.51 33.78 -35.24
CA GLY A 432 3.89 34.77 -34.36
C GLY A 432 3.16 34.08 -33.22
N CYS A 433 3.29 34.61 -31.99
CA CYS A 433 2.74 34.04 -30.78
C CYS A 433 1.22 33.77 -30.93
N ARG A 434 0.85 32.54 -31.28
CA ARG A 434 -0.50 32.02 -31.08
C ARG A 434 -0.44 31.07 -29.91
N ILE A 435 -1.23 31.40 -28.90
CA ILE A 435 -1.54 30.51 -27.77
C ILE A 435 -2.20 29.26 -28.38
N PRO A 436 -1.69 28.05 -28.14
CA PRO A 436 -2.37 26.82 -28.55
C PRO A 436 -3.78 26.78 -27.95
N PRO A 437 -4.80 26.27 -28.65
CA PRO A 437 -6.12 26.10 -28.06
C PRO A 437 -6.03 25.19 -26.83
N ILE A 438 -6.78 25.56 -25.80
CA ILE A 438 -6.79 24.93 -24.48
C ILE A 438 -7.46 23.55 -24.61
N GLU A 439 -6.77 22.50 -24.17
CA GLU A 439 -7.45 21.31 -23.63
C GLU A 439 -7.80 21.63 -22.16
N ASP A 440 -9.09 21.68 -21.88
CA ASP A 440 -9.64 21.95 -20.55
C ASP A 440 -9.40 20.74 -19.65
N ASP A 441 -8.66 20.94 -18.55
CA ASP A 441 -8.89 20.30 -17.25
C ASP A 441 -7.78 20.69 -16.24
N PHE A 442 -7.87 21.88 -15.62
CA PHE A 442 -7.29 22.13 -14.29
C PHE A 442 -7.81 23.43 -13.65
N ASN A 443 -8.23 23.37 -12.38
CA ASN A 443 -8.72 24.51 -11.62
C ASN A 443 -7.83 24.83 -10.41
N LEU A 444 -7.15 25.97 -10.44
CA LEU A 444 -6.45 26.55 -9.29
C LEU A 444 -7.41 27.53 -8.60
N HIS A 445 -8.25 27.05 -7.69
CA HIS A 445 -9.04 27.91 -6.80
C HIS A 445 -8.38 27.94 -5.43
N GLU A 446 -7.80 29.09 -5.07
CA GLU A 446 -7.55 29.59 -3.69
C GLU A 446 -6.83 30.96 -3.65
N PHE A 447 -6.47 31.57 -4.79
CA PHE A 447 -5.74 32.86 -4.83
C PHE A 447 -6.61 34.14 -4.90
N TRP A 448 -7.78 34.18 -4.25
CA TRP A 448 -8.58 35.41 -4.19
C TRP A 448 -8.82 35.87 -2.75
N PRO A 449 -8.58 37.16 -2.42
CA PRO A 449 -9.10 37.74 -1.19
C PRO A 449 -10.63 37.75 -1.25
N SER A 450 -11.27 37.11 -0.28
CA SER A 450 -12.71 37.18 -0.04
C SER A 450 -13.12 38.57 0.44
N THR A 451 -12.96 39.59 -0.39
CA THR A 451 -13.51 40.92 -0.11
C THR A 451 -14.83 41.07 -0.86
N VAL A 452 -15.88 40.68 -0.15
CA VAL A 452 -17.27 41.19 -0.17
C VAL A 452 -17.62 42.04 -1.40
N LEU A 453 -18.12 41.41 -2.47
CA LEU A 453 -19.07 41.94 -3.48
C LEU A 453 -18.95 41.15 -4.81
N ASN A 454 -19.38 39.87 -4.81
CA ASN A 454 -20.11 39.19 -5.91
C ASN A 454 -19.99 37.66 -5.81
N PRO A 455 -21.08 36.90 -6.07
CA PRO A 455 -21.09 35.44 -6.02
C PRO A 455 -20.46 34.80 -7.27
N GLN A 456 -20.00 33.54 -7.15
CA GLN A 456 -19.44 32.74 -8.26
C GLN A 456 -20.48 32.48 -9.36
N PRO A 457 -20.12 32.50 -10.67
CA PRO A 457 -21.01 32.02 -11.73
C PRO A 457 -20.58 30.67 -12.32
N GLU A 458 -21.59 29.84 -12.57
CA GLU A 458 -21.55 28.49 -13.14
C GLU A 458 -21.51 28.47 -14.70
N PHE A 459 -20.92 27.39 -15.24
CA PHE A 459 -21.07 26.78 -16.58
C PHE A 459 -20.54 27.45 -17.87
N CYS A 460 -19.87 26.60 -18.67
CA CYS A 460 -19.36 26.80 -20.04
C CYS A 460 -20.44 26.96 -21.14
N ARG A 461 -20.07 27.55 -22.29
CA ARG A 461 -20.37 27.00 -23.65
C ARG A 461 -19.55 27.67 -24.78
N ILE A 462 -19.29 26.85 -25.82
CA ILE A 462 -18.42 27.01 -26.99
C ILE A 462 -19.18 27.63 -28.20
N SER A 463 -18.50 28.40 -29.06
CA SER A 463 -18.42 28.26 -30.55
C SER A 463 -18.27 29.57 -31.35
N ASP A 464 -17.50 29.46 -32.43
CA ASP A 464 -17.43 30.27 -33.67
C ASP A 464 -16.39 31.41 -33.86
N SER A 465 -15.81 31.37 -35.06
CA SER A 465 -14.55 31.96 -35.53
C SER A 465 -14.74 33.25 -36.37
N TYR A 466 -13.83 34.24 -36.22
CA TYR A 466 -13.74 35.43 -37.09
C TYR A 466 -12.28 35.83 -37.40
N GLY A 467 -12.03 36.34 -38.62
CA GLY A 467 -10.75 36.90 -39.09
C GLY A 467 -10.85 38.39 -39.47
N PHE A 468 -9.71 39.08 -39.61
CA PHE A 468 -9.60 40.55 -39.66
C PHE A 468 -8.56 41.05 -40.68
N TYR A 469 -8.75 42.26 -41.25
CA TYR A 469 -7.67 43.04 -41.89
C TYR A 469 -7.66 44.50 -41.39
N LEU A 470 -6.56 45.21 -41.68
CA LEU A 470 -6.21 46.52 -41.13
C LEU A 470 -6.40 47.63 -42.16
N GLU A 471 -7.16 48.66 -41.77
CA GLU A 471 -7.23 49.91 -42.51
C GLU A 471 -7.23 51.07 -41.51
N SER A 472 -6.27 51.99 -41.65
CA SER A 472 -6.11 53.17 -40.77
C SER A 472 -6.06 52.86 -39.26
N GLY A 473 -5.28 51.84 -38.87
CA GLY A 473 -4.94 51.57 -37.47
C GLY A 473 -6.08 51.02 -36.60
N ARG A 474 -7.21 50.61 -37.18
CA ARG A 474 -8.25 49.83 -36.48
C ARG A 474 -8.71 48.64 -37.31
N VAL A 475 -8.98 47.54 -36.62
CA VAL A 475 -9.46 46.28 -37.17
C VAL A 475 -10.99 46.30 -37.26
N LYS A 476 -11.57 46.07 -38.45
CA LYS A 476 -13.03 45.90 -38.66
C LYS A 476 -13.34 44.46 -39.06
N ALA A 477 -14.42 43.89 -38.51
CA ALA A 477 -15.01 42.62 -38.94
C ALA A 477 -16.24 42.89 -39.83
N PHE A 478 -16.46 42.04 -40.83
CA PHE A 478 -17.70 42.02 -41.62
C PHE A 478 -18.28 40.59 -41.65
N ILE A 479 -19.58 40.50 -41.91
CA ILE A 479 -20.31 39.26 -42.17
C ILE A 479 -20.71 39.29 -43.64
N ASP A 480 -20.31 38.28 -44.40
CA ASP A 480 -20.80 38.07 -45.76
C ASP A 480 -21.86 36.96 -45.69
N THR A 481 -23.07 37.20 -46.21
CA THR A 481 -23.87 36.18 -46.91
C THR A 481 -25.20 36.74 -47.44
N PRO A 482 -25.67 36.29 -48.63
CA PRO A 482 -26.95 36.67 -49.20
C PRO A 482 -28.10 35.66 -48.89
N LYS A 483 -29.33 36.20 -48.90
CA LYS A 483 -30.65 35.57 -49.14
C LYS A 483 -31.34 34.70 -48.07
N LYS A 484 -32.45 35.29 -47.56
CA LYS A 484 -33.86 34.82 -47.53
C LYS A 484 -34.30 33.71 -46.53
N LEU A 485 -35.12 34.06 -45.52
CA LEU A 485 -36.59 33.79 -45.41
C LEU A 485 -37.16 34.01 -43.98
N TYR A 486 -38.29 34.74 -43.93
CA TYR A 486 -39.44 34.80 -42.98
C TYR A 486 -39.34 35.21 -41.48
N PHE A 487 -40.25 36.15 -41.17
CA PHE A 487 -40.74 36.79 -39.92
C PHE A 487 -41.56 35.82 -39.00
N PRO A 488 -41.87 36.11 -37.69
CA PRO A 488 -42.38 37.40 -37.20
C PRO A 488 -42.01 37.92 -35.79
N SER A 489 -41.99 39.26 -35.71
CA SER A 489 -42.55 40.18 -34.69
C SER A 489 -42.59 39.76 -33.21
N TYR A 490 -41.83 40.45 -32.34
CA TYR A 490 -42.34 40.99 -31.05
C TYR A 490 -41.47 42.17 -30.55
N LYS A 491 -42.12 43.07 -29.80
CA LYS A 491 -41.74 44.44 -29.43
C LYS A 491 -40.65 44.58 -28.34
N MET A 492 -39.93 45.70 -28.44
CA MET A 492 -39.30 46.56 -27.40
C MET A 492 -39.13 46.02 -25.96
N ALA A 493 -37.88 46.03 -25.48
CA ALA A 493 -37.53 46.60 -24.18
C ALA A 493 -36.02 46.98 -24.12
N THR A 494 -35.78 48.18 -23.62
CA THR A 494 -34.51 48.86 -23.34
C THR A 494 -33.63 48.14 -22.31
N LYS A 495 -32.30 48.09 -22.51
CA LYS A 495 -31.26 48.56 -21.55
C LYS A 495 -29.84 48.22 -22.03
N SER A 496 -28.93 49.14 -21.71
CA SER A 496 -27.48 49.09 -21.94
C SER A 496 -26.78 47.91 -21.27
N SER A 497 -25.74 47.36 -21.91
CA SER A 497 -24.63 46.71 -21.18
C SER A 497 -23.30 46.80 -21.95
N VAL A 498 -22.36 47.51 -21.33
CA VAL A 498 -20.91 47.39 -21.57
C VAL A 498 -20.48 46.10 -20.86
N VAL A 499 -19.82 45.17 -21.56
CA VAL A 499 -19.28 43.94 -20.96
C VAL A 499 -17.75 44.03 -20.84
N SER A 500 -17.29 44.03 -19.59
CA SER A 500 -15.89 43.92 -19.15
C SER A 500 -15.41 42.47 -19.26
N ARG A 501 -14.15 42.26 -19.70
CA ARG A 501 -13.49 40.95 -19.70
C ARG A 501 -12.85 40.67 -18.33
N HIS A 502 -13.01 39.45 -17.82
CA HIS A 502 -12.63 39.05 -16.46
C HIS A 502 -11.11 38.77 -16.28
N PRO A 503 -10.49 39.17 -15.14
CA PRO A 503 -9.07 38.95 -14.82
C PRO A 503 -8.63 37.49 -14.56
N GLY A 504 -9.57 36.56 -14.34
CA GLY A 504 -9.27 35.22 -13.81
C GLY A 504 -8.52 34.29 -14.78
N GLU A 505 -8.61 34.52 -16.09
CA GLU A 505 -8.12 33.57 -17.10
C GLU A 505 -6.64 33.79 -17.48
N SER A 506 -6.18 35.05 -17.41
CA SER A 506 -4.77 35.42 -17.57
C SER A 506 -3.89 34.86 -16.46
N ASN A 507 -4.41 34.84 -15.23
CA ASN A 507 -3.67 34.40 -14.04
C ASN A 507 -3.35 32.89 -14.08
N LYS A 508 -4.27 32.06 -14.61
CA LYS A 508 -4.05 30.62 -14.78
C LYS A 508 -2.90 30.32 -15.76
N ARG A 509 -2.73 31.14 -16.81
CA ARG A 509 -1.67 30.96 -17.81
C ARG A 509 -0.28 31.29 -17.26
N ILE A 510 -0.16 32.33 -16.43
CA ILE A 510 1.10 32.74 -15.81
C ILE A 510 1.61 31.65 -14.87
N ILE A 511 0.73 31.10 -14.04
CA ILE A 511 1.09 30.03 -13.10
C ILE A 511 1.56 28.78 -13.85
N ARG A 512 0.87 28.37 -14.94
CA ARG A 512 1.31 27.25 -15.78
C ARG A 512 2.70 27.46 -16.37
N TYR A 513 3.01 28.65 -16.85
CA TYR A 513 4.34 28.97 -17.38
C TYR A 513 5.42 28.89 -16.29
N LEU A 514 5.15 29.44 -15.09
CA LEU A 514 6.13 29.41 -14.00
C LEU A 514 6.39 28.01 -13.45
N ILE A 515 5.39 27.12 -13.51
CA ILE A 515 5.56 25.69 -13.21
C ILE A 515 6.44 25.04 -14.28
N LYS A 516 6.12 25.25 -15.57
CA LYS A 516 6.88 24.68 -16.70
C LYS A 516 8.35 25.09 -16.70
N GLU A 517 8.64 26.34 -16.36
CA GLU A 517 10.00 26.88 -16.29
C GLU A 517 10.71 26.58 -14.95
N ASN A 518 10.12 25.74 -14.09
CA ASN A 518 10.66 25.38 -12.77
C ASN A 518 10.92 26.60 -11.85
N LYS A 519 10.17 27.68 -12.06
CA LYS A 519 10.28 28.95 -11.32
C LYS A 519 9.39 28.99 -10.07
N LEU A 520 8.42 28.08 -10.01
CA LEU A 520 7.47 27.90 -8.90
C LEU A 520 7.57 26.47 -8.36
N GLY A 521 7.68 26.34 -7.04
CA GLY A 521 7.59 25.03 -6.37
C GLY A 521 6.12 24.61 -6.28
N LEU A 522 5.76 23.55 -6.98
CA LEU A 522 4.42 22.98 -6.93
C LEU A 522 4.52 21.62 -6.24
N TYR A 523 3.89 21.47 -5.08
CA TYR A 523 3.55 20.14 -4.59
C TYR A 523 2.07 19.94 -4.87
N ILE A 524 1.85 19.05 -5.82
CA ILE A 524 0.55 18.59 -6.24
C ILE A 524 0.14 17.55 -5.16
N THR A 525 -0.76 17.93 -4.23
CA THR A 525 -1.27 17.03 -3.17
C THR A 525 -2.68 16.58 -3.46
#